data_AF-A0A1I7ZLD7-F1
#
_entry.id   AF-A0A1I7ZLD7-F1
#
_cell.length_a   1.000
_cell.length_b   1.000
_cell.length_c   1.000
_cell.angle_alpha   90.00
_cell.angle_beta   90.00
_cell.angle_gamma   90.00
#
_symmetry.space_group_name_H-M   'P 1'
#
loop_
_entity.id
_entity.type
_entity.pdbx_description
1 polymer ?
#
loop_
_entity_poly.entity_id
_entity_poly.type
_entity_poly.pdbx_seq_one_letter_code
_entity_poly.pdbx_strand_id
1 'polypeptide(L)'
;MVVKSTVEYQIGENVFEGVLCVPENPKKEKLPAVLVLHAFYGCVEFEIKKAEKLAELGYVAFAADVYGKGKRGTNVQENFALLKPLIADRCGELQRRLKGAFDYVAALDNVDTQQVPVEHKVAIIHRTLSNPHLG
;
A
#
# COMPACT_ATOMS: atom_id res chain seq x y z
N MET A 1 -14.33 15.22 -7.36
CA MET A 1 -12.91 15.43 -7.73
C MET A 1 -12.04 14.99 -6.57
N VAL A 2 -10.84 14.48 -6.86
CA VAL A 2 -9.90 13.90 -5.89
C VAL A 2 -8.58 14.67 -5.98
N VAL A 3 -8.03 15.04 -4.83
CA VAL A 3 -6.67 15.57 -4.73
C VAL A 3 -5.73 14.39 -4.53
N LYS A 4 -4.72 14.28 -5.40
CA LYS A 4 -3.70 13.23 -5.38
C LYS A 4 -2.35 13.84 -5.06
N SER A 5 -1.63 13.25 -4.11
CA SER A 5 -0.29 13.69 -3.72
C SER A 5 0.63 12.49 -3.49
N THR A 6 1.88 12.61 -3.90
CA THR A 6 2.92 11.65 -3.49
C THR A 6 3.47 12.11 -2.15
N VAL A 7 3.56 11.20 -1.19
CA VAL A 7 3.97 11.49 0.17
C VAL A 7 5.08 10.53 0.59
N GLU A 8 6.00 11.04 1.41
CA GLU A 8 7.09 10.29 1.99
C GLU A 8 6.86 10.11 3.49
N TYR A 9 7.25 8.96 4.02
CA TYR A 9 7.11 8.63 5.43
C TYR A 9 8.24 7.72 5.88
N GLN A 10 8.50 7.69 7.19
CA GLN A 10 9.60 6.93 7.77
C GLN A 10 9.11 5.69 8.52
N ILE A 11 9.83 4.59 8.37
CA ILE A 11 9.68 3.38 9.18
C ILE A 11 11.05 3.01 9.71
N GLY A 12 11.32 3.34 10.98
CA GLY A 12 12.67 3.31 11.53
C GLY A 12 13.56 4.30 10.77
N GLU A 13 14.72 3.84 10.31
CA GLU A 13 15.69 4.65 9.56
C GLU A 13 15.42 4.71 8.04
N ASN A 14 14.44 3.92 7.56
CA ASN A 14 14.15 3.81 6.14
C ASN A 14 13.05 4.76 5.70
N VAL A 15 13.21 5.35 4.51
CA VAL A 15 12.19 6.19 3.87
C VAL A 15 11.34 5.36 2.91
N PHE A 16 10.03 5.54 3.03
CA PHE A 16 9.00 4.94 2.20
C PHE A 16 8.22 6.04 1.47
N GLU A 17 7.52 5.65 0.42
CA GLU A 17 6.66 6.54 -0.34
C GLU A 17 5.31 5.89 -0.64
N GLY A 18 4.34 6.71 -1.00
CA GLY A 18 3.04 6.26 -1.46
C GLY A 18 2.24 7.41 -2.03
N VAL A 19 1.04 7.10 -2.50
CA VAL A 19 0.13 8.10 -3.08
C VAL A 19 -1.10 8.23 -2.21
N LEU A 20 -1.31 9.43 -1.70
CA LEU A 20 -2.47 9.82 -0.91
C LEU A 20 -3.52 10.45 -1.83
N CYS A 21 -4.71 9.87 -1.83
CA CYS A 21 -5.88 10.34 -2.55
C CYS A 21 -6.95 10.77 -1.53
N VAL A 22 -7.36 12.03 -1.60
CA VAL A 22 -8.38 12.60 -0.72
C VAL A 22 -9.50 13.27 -1.51
N PRO A 23 -10.76 13.21 -1.05
CA PRO A 23 -11.84 13.95 -1.69
C PRO A 23 -11.56 15.45 -1.59
N GLU A 24 -11.72 16.20 -2.70
CA GLU A 24 -11.46 17.65 -2.71
C GLU A 24 -12.46 18.43 -1.85
N ASN A 25 -13.71 17.97 -1.79
CA ASN A 25 -14.77 18.57 -0.99
C ASN A 25 -15.32 17.52 0.00
N PRO A 26 -14.61 17.24 1.10
CA PRO A 26 -15.01 16.20 2.03
C PRO A 26 -16.28 16.63 2.79
N LYS A 27 -17.21 15.67 3.01
CA LYS A 27 -18.48 15.94 3.72
C LYS A 27 -18.29 16.12 5.25
N LYS A 28 -17.12 15.75 5.76
CA LYS A 28 -16.72 15.82 7.18
C LYS A 28 -15.25 16.23 7.25
N GLU A 29 -14.85 16.82 8.36
CA GLU A 29 -13.46 17.18 8.63
C GLU A 29 -12.54 15.93 8.71
N LYS A 30 -13.05 14.86 9.32
CA LYS A 30 -12.37 13.56 9.41
C LYS A 30 -13.14 12.48 8.66
N LEU A 31 -12.41 11.68 7.89
CA LEU A 31 -12.95 10.64 7.03
C LEU A 31 -12.36 9.27 7.39
N PRO A 32 -13.11 8.17 7.18
CA PRO A 32 -12.53 6.83 7.28
C PRO A 32 -11.39 6.69 6.25
N ALA A 33 -10.37 5.92 6.62
CA ALA A 33 -9.22 5.71 5.75
C ALA A 33 -9.12 4.27 5.23
N VAL A 34 -8.59 4.12 4.02
CA VAL A 34 -8.32 2.81 3.40
C VAL A 34 -6.86 2.74 2.96
N LEU A 35 -6.15 1.74 3.45
CA LEU A 35 -4.81 1.40 3.01
C LEU A 35 -4.88 0.43 1.82
N VAL A 36 -4.31 0.83 0.69
CA VAL A 36 -4.19 0.01 -0.53
C VAL A 36 -2.76 -0.50 -0.63
N LEU A 37 -2.61 -1.82 -0.63
CA LEU A 37 -1.32 -2.50 -0.70
C LEU A 37 -1.13 -3.15 -2.07
N HIS A 38 0.06 -2.99 -2.65
CA HIS A 38 0.43 -3.65 -3.90
C HIS A 38 0.72 -5.14 -3.71
N ALA A 39 0.66 -5.87 -4.82
CA ALA A 39 0.89 -7.30 -4.85
C ALA A 39 2.33 -7.68 -5.24
N PHE A 40 2.88 -7.08 -6.30
CA PHE A 40 4.15 -7.52 -6.89
C PHE A 40 4.96 -6.39 -7.54
N TYR A 41 4.33 -5.53 -8.34
CA TYR A 41 5.02 -4.50 -9.12
C TYR A 41 5.36 -3.22 -8.34
N GLY A 42 5.19 -3.23 -7.01
CA GLY A 42 5.21 -2.01 -6.21
C GLY A 42 3.90 -1.22 -6.34
N CYS A 43 3.82 -0.04 -5.71
CA CYS A 43 2.68 0.87 -5.90
C CYS A 43 2.74 1.49 -7.31
N VAL A 44 1.97 0.98 -8.27
CA VAL A 44 1.90 1.49 -9.65
C VAL A 44 0.53 2.11 -9.92
N GLU A 45 0.27 2.47 -11.19
CA GLU A 45 -0.99 3.06 -11.62
C GLU A 45 -2.24 2.26 -11.19
N PHE A 46 -2.13 0.94 -11.09
CA PHE A 46 -3.23 0.09 -10.63
C PHE A 46 -3.67 0.41 -9.19
N GLU A 47 -2.73 0.44 -8.25
CA GLU A 47 -3.01 0.78 -6.84
C GLU A 47 -3.45 2.24 -6.69
N ILE A 48 -2.84 3.15 -7.47
CA ILE A 48 -3.19 4.58 -7.46
C ILE A 48 -4.63 4.78 -7.93
N LYS A 49 -5.03 4.17 -9.06
CA LYS A 49 -6.42 4.24 -9.56
C LYS A 49 -7.42 3.66 -8.56
N LYS A 50 -7.01 2.64 -7.80
CA LYS A 50 -7.86 2.09 -6.76
C LYS A 50 -8.03 3.06 -5.59
N ALA A 51 -6.95 3.70 -5.15
CA ALA A 51 -7.01 4.75 -4.14
C ALA A 51 -7.86 5.95 -4.60
N GLU A 52 -7.73 6.36 -5.86
CA GLU A 52 -8.59 7.40 -6.45
C GLU A 52 -10.08 7.05 -6.35
N LYS A 53 -10.48 5.85 -6.77
CA LYS A 53 -11.87 5.38 -6.68
C LYS A 53 -12.39 5.34 -5.24
N LEU A 54 -11.54 4.94 -4.29
CA LEU A 54 -11.89 4.97 -2.87
C LEU A 54 -12.09 6.41 -2.37
N ALA A 55 -11.24 7.34 -2.81
CA ALA A 55 -11.43 8.75 -2.50
C ALA A 55 -12.71 9.34 -3.12
N GLU A 56 -13.09 8.92 -4.33
CA GLU A 56 -14.39 9.30 -4.91
C GLU A 56 -15.59 8.83 -4.06
N LEU A 57 -15.45 7.72 -3.34
CA LEU A 57 -16.45 7.20 -2.41
C LEU A 57 -16.43 7.88 -1.03
N GLY A 58 -15.52 8.82 -0.79
CA GLY A 58 -15.45 9.60 0.45
C GLY A 58 -14.45 9.09 1.48
N TYR A 59 -13.47 8.27 1.09
CA TYR A 59 -12.41 7.79 1.97
C TYR A 59 -11.12 8.62 1.82
N VAL A 60 -10.30 8.68 2.87
CA VAL A 60 -8.87 8.98 2.71
C VAL A 60 -8.19 7.70 2.26
N ALA A 61 -7.72 7.63 1.01
CA ALA A 61 -7.14 6.41 0.47
C ALA A 61 -5.64 6.55 0.26
N PHE A 62 -4.86 5.60 0.76
CA PHE A 62 -3.41 5.62 0.66
C PHE A 62 -2.89 4.37 -0.05
N ALA A 63 -2.33 4.54 -1.25
CA ALA A 63 -1.61 3.50 -1.95
C ALA A 63 -0.15 3.48 -1.48
N ALA A 64 0.19 2.52 -0.62
CA ALA A 64 1.52 2.45 -0.01
C ALA A 64 2.48 1.62 -0.86
N ASP A 65 3.69 2.15 -1.09
CA ASP A 65 4.79 1.34 -1.63
C ASP A 65 5.54 0.60 -0.52
N VAL A 66 5.17 -0.67 -0.32
CA VAL A 66 5.80 -1.55 0.67
C VAL A 66 7.26 -1.88 0.34
N TYR A 67 7.77 -1.59 -0.87
CA TYR A 67 9.20 -1.81 -1.17
C TYR A 67 10.11 -0.72 -0.60
N GLY A 68 9.59 0.50 -0.43
CA GLY A 68 10.34 1.67 0.04
C GLY A 68 10.63 2.66 -1.09
N LYS A 69 11.02 3.88 -0.72
CA LYS A 69 11.20 4.98 -1.66
C LYS A 69 12.25 4.64 -2.71
N GLY A 70 11.93 4.85 -3.99
CA GLY A 70 12.85 4.64 -5.11
C GLY A 70 13.19 3.17 -5.39
N LYS A 71 12.50 2.21 -4.75
CA LYS A 71 12.70 0.78 -4.97
C LYS A 71 11.64 0.25 -5.92
N ARG A 72 12.01 0.08 -7.20
CA ARG A 72 11.11 -0.41 -8.25
C ARG A 72 11.80 -1.41 -9.17
N GLY A 73 11.19 -2.57 -9.33
CA GLY A 73 11.61 -3.54 -10.34
C GLY A 73 10.95 -3.22 -11.69
N THR A 74 11.72 -3.30 -12.77
CA THR A 74 11.27 -3.06 -14.15
C THR A 74 10.86 -4.35 -14.88
N ASN A 75 11.21 -5.50 -14.30
CA ASN A 75 10.93 -6.83 -14.86
C ASN A 75 10.57 -7.82 -13.74
N VAL A 76 10.22 -9.04 -14.13
CA VAL A 76 9.79 -10.10 -13.22
C VAL A 76 10.89 -10.44 -12.20
N GLN A 77 12.14 -10.56 -12.66
CA GLN A 77 13.29 -10.96 -11.84
C GLN A 77 13.60 -9.92 -10.76
N GLU A 78 13.60 -8.64 -11.11
CA GLU A 78 13.81 -7.55 -10.17
C GLU A 78 12.68 -7.45 -9.13
N ASN A 79 11.42 -7.58 -9.57
CA ASN A 79 10.29 -7.57 -8.63
C ASN A 79 10.31 -8.78 -7.68
N PHE A 80 10.75 -9.95 -8.15
CA PHE A 80 11.01 -11.09 -7.26
C PHE A 80 12.13 -10.81 -6.27
N ALA A 81 13.20 -10.13 -6.67
CA ALA A 81 14.29 -9.76 -5.77
C ALA A 81 13.81 -8.81 -4.64
N LEU A 82 12.89 -7.89 -4.95
CA LEU A 82 12.27 -7.00 -3.97
C LEU A 82 11.29 -7.73 -3.04
N LEU A 83 10.48 -8.65 -3.58
CA LEU A 83 9.48 -9.40 -2.82
C LEU A 83 10.09 -10.48 -1.91
N LYS A 84 11.14 -11.16 -2.36
CA LYS A 84 11.77 -12.29 -1.67
C LYS A 84 12.09 -12.01 -0.20
N PRO A 85 12.77 -10.91 0.20
CA PRO A 85 13.04 -10.65 1.61
C PRO A 85 11.77 -10.46 2.45
N LEU A 86 10.70 -9.87 1.88
CA LEU A 86 9.42 -9.68 2.57
C LEU A 86 8.66 -11.00 2.78
N ILE A 87 8.79 -11.93 1.84
CA ILE A 87 8.24 -13.28 1.99
C ILE A 87 9.03 -14.10 3.01
N ALA A 88 10.36 -13.96 3.01
CA ALA A 88 11.24 -14.68 3.91
C ALA A 88 11.05 -14.25 5.38
N ASP A 89 10.75 -12.98 5.63
CA ASP A 89 10.46 -12.46 6.96
C ASP A 89 9.11 -11.72 7.01
N ARG A 90 8.05 -12.50 7.22
CA ARG A 90 6.67 -11.98 7.26
C ARG A 90 6.35 -11.25 8.56
N CYS A 91 6.75 -11.84 9.68
CA CYS A 91 6.39 -11.36 11.02
C CYS A 91 7.32 -10.23 11.49
N GLY A 92 8.54 -10.16 10.97
CA GLY A 92 9.44 -9.03 11.18
C GLY A 92 9.23 -7.97 10.11
N GLU A 93 9.85 -8.16 8.95
CA GLU A 93 9.98 -7.11 7.94
C GLU A 93 8.66 -6.73 7.25
N LEU A 94 7.91 -7.69 6.70
CA LEU A 94 6.65 -7.36 6.03
C LEU A 94 5.66 -6.73 7.01
N GLN A 95 5.45 -7.35 8.17
CA GLN A 95 4.54 -6.81 9.19
C GLN A 95 4.96 -5.41 9.66
N ARG A 96 6.26 -5.16 9.86
CA ARG A 96 6.77 -3.82 10.22
C ARG A 96 6.40 -2.78 9.17
N ARG A 97 6.58 -3.09 7.88
CA ARG A 97 6.28 -2.17 6.79
C ARG A 97 4.79 -1.90 6.64
N LEU A 98 3.97 -2.94 6.74
CA LEU A 98 2.50 -2.80 6.72
C LEU A 98 2.01 -1.97 7.90
N LYS A 99 2.54 -2.22 9.10
CA LYS A 99 2.22 -1.42 10.28
C LYS A 99 2.66 0.03 10.13
N GLY A 100 3.86 0.30 9.63
CA GLY A 100 4.33 1.67 9.44
C GLY A 100 3.50 2.46 8.42
N ALA A 101 3.05 1.82 7.33
CA ALA A 101 2.11 2.43 6.39
C ALA A 101 0.74 2.70 7.04
N PHE A 102 0.24 1.78 7.86
CA PHE A 102 -0.98 1.98 8.64
C PHE A 102 -0.83 3.14 9.64
N ASP A 103 0.25 3.14 10.43
CA ASP A 103 0.52 4.16 11.45
C ASP A 103 0.61 5.56 10.81
N TYR A 104 1.26 5.66 9.64
CA TYR A 104 1.33 6.91 8.88
C TYR A 104 -0.08 7.43 8.52
N VAL A 105 -0.93 6.58 7.96
CA VAL A 105 -2.30 6.99 7.57
C VAL A 105 -3.14 7.32 8.79
N ALA A 106 -3.03 6.54 9.87
CA ALA A 106 -3.76 6.77 11.11
C ALA A 106 -3.35 8.06 11.83
N ALA A 107 -2.16 8.59 11.55
CA ALA A 107 -1.68 9.85 12.13
C ALA A 107 -2.10 11.11 11.36
N LEU A 108 -2.77 10.97 10.20
CA LEU A 108 -3.22 12.12 9.42
C LEU A 108 -4.40 12.83 10.11
N ASP A 109 -4.35 14.17 10.17
CA ASP A 109 -5.36 14.98 10.88
C ASP A 109 -6.78 14.83 10.32
N ASN A 110 -6.89 14.53 9.02
CA ASN A 110 -8.15 14.35 8.30
C ASN A 110 -8.68 12.90 8.34
N VAL A 111 -8.07 12.01 9.14
CA VAL A 111 -8.50 10.61 9.28
C VAL A 111 -9.27 10.40 10.58
N ASP A 112 -10.41 9.71 10.46
CA ASP A 112 -11.18 9.20 11.60
C ASP A 112 -10.56 7.87 12.06
N THR A 113 -9.76 7.95 13.13
CA THR A 113 -8.98 6.83 13.66
C THR A 113 -9.81 5.72 14.28
N GLN A 114 -11.12 5.91 14.47
CA GLN A 114 -12.00 4.84 14.92
C GLN A 114 -12.34 3.84 13.79
N GLN A 115 -11.99 4.15 12.53
CA GLN A 115 -12.26 3.29 11.36
C GLN A 115 -11.17 3.39 10.28
N VAL A 116 -10.12 2.55 10.37
CA VAL A 116 -9.15 2.34 9.28
C VAL A 116 -9.19 0.88 8.79
N PRO A 117 -10.17 0.51 7.95
CA PRO A 117 -10.17 -0.80 7.28
C PRO A 117 -8.95 -0.94 6.35
N VAL A 118 -8.24 -2.07 6.46
CA VAL A 118 -7.11 -2.41 5.58
C VAL A 118 -7.60 -3.31 4.45
N GLU A 119 -7.57 -2.81 3.21
CA GLU A 119 -7.93 -3.60 2.04
C GLU A 119 -6.71 -4.35 1.50
N HIS A 120 -6.62 -5.63 1.82
CA HIS A 120 -5.47 -6.46 1.47
C HIS A 120 -5.57 -6.98 0.03
N LYS A 121 -4.54 -6.71 -0.78
CA LYS A 121 -4.22 -7.50 -1.97
C LYS A 121 -2.75 -7.91 -1.97
N VAL A 122 -2.28 -8.46 -0.85
CA VAL A 122 -0.95 -9.10 -0.80
C VAL A 122 -1.07 -10.46 -1.50
N ALA A 123 -0.85 -10.49 -2.81
CA ALA A 123 -0.68 -11.76 -3.51
C ALA A 123 0.67 -12.34 -3.11
N ILE A 124 0.68 -13.07 -2.01
CA ILE A 124 1.76 -14.02 -1.75
C ILE A 124 1.68 -15.02 -2.89
N ILE A 125 2.68 -15.01 -3.78
CA ILE A 125 2.85 -16.03 -4.81
C ILE A 125 3.11 -17.35 -4.07
N HIS A 126 2.03 -18.04 -3.73
CA HIS A 126 2.02 -19.44 -3.30
C HIS A 126 0.90 -20.17 -4.04
N ARG A 127 0.79 -19.95 -5.36
CA ARG A 127 -0.02 -20.81 -6.22
C ARG A 127 0.41 -20.79 -7.70
N THR A 128 1.69 -21.05 -7.96
CA THR A 128 2.12 -21.47 -9.32
C THR A 128 3.33 -22.41 -9.33
N LEU A 129 3.83 -22.89 -8.18
CA LEU A 129 4.92 -23.87 -8.12
C LEU A 129 4.58 -25.14 -7.31
N SER A 130 3.29 -25.44 -7.11
CA SER A 130 2.85 -26.67 -6.40
C SER A 130 1.86 -27.51 -7.21
N ASN A 131 1.83 -27.40 -8.55
CA ASN A 131 1.07 -28.33 -9.37
C ASN A 131 2.02 -29.26 -10.16
N PRO A 132 2.46 -30.41 -9.60
CA PRO A 132 3.21 -31.42 -10.32
C PRO A 132 2.34 -32.37 -11.16
N HIS A 133 1.04 -32.11 -11.36
CA HIS A 133 0.16 -33.01 -12.10
C HIS A 133 -0.60 -32.31 -13.23
N LEU A 134 0.11 -32.09 -14.33
CA LEU A 134 -0.43 -32.14 -15.69
C LEU A 134 0.57 -32.97 -16.52
N GLY A 135 0.37 -34.28 -16.47
CA GLY A 135 0.74 -35.23 -17.52
C GLY A 135 -0.55 -35.84 -18.06
#